data_AF-A0A554IBA3-F1
#
_entry.id   AF-A0A554IBA3-F1
#
_cell.length_a   1.000
_cell.length_b   1.000
_cell.length_c   1.000
_cell.angle_alpha   90.00
_cell.angle_beta   90.00
_cell.angle_gamma   90.00
#
_symmetry.space_group_name_H-M   'P 1'
#
loop_
_entity.id
_entity.type
_entity.pdbx_description
1 polymer ?
#
loop_
_entity_poly.entity_id
_entity_poly.type
_entity_poly.pdbx_seq_one_letter_code
_entity_poly.pdbx_strand_id
1 'polypeptide(L)'
;MALIDTFFFLVFGIVSLIWWIPVGLFFLAPFFLARKVKRRAEKIATKIEIISERKLRKFKAFQKMLELGKRAERKSKRFYNSLTNRAYQKTVWWQRMEIIEAVPHEAKVLDIGCGNGYLAKLLVENKNARVTCVDIDDFNQTEIPTILFDGVNLPFPNKEFDVVILSYVLHHSEFQGELLSEAARVCRGEIIIYEDETIVGGEELFAAAHTKIWNFIADQEGKVTYHPPTEWREIFSQNNLEIVEEKREWGIGSLAIPLKKAIFVLKTKN
;
A
#
# COMPACT_ATOMS: atom_id res chain seq x y z
N MET A 1 22.79 -11.17 -41.25
CA MET A 1 22.46 -11.75 -39.92
C MET A 1 21.53 -10.86 -39.10
N ALA A 2 21.74 -9.54 -38.99
CA ALA A 2 20.90 -8.64 -38.18
C ALA A 2 19.40 -8.50 -38.56
N LEU A 3 19.01 -8.79 -39.82
CA LEU A 3 17.61 -8.68 -40.26
C LEU A 3 16.73 -9.88 -39.88
N ILE A 4 17.32 -11.06 -39.63
CA ILE A 4 16.58 -12.27 -39.25
C ILE A 4 16.27 -12.26 -37.75
N ASP A 5 17.18 -11.74 -36.92
CA ASP A 5 16.98 -11.64 -35.47
C ASP A 5 15.90 -10.63 -35.08
N THR A 6 15.84 -9.49 -35.79
CA THR A 6 14.82 -8.46 -35.55
C THR A 6 13.40 -8.97 -35.89
N PHE A 7 13.28 -9.82 -36.91
CA PHE A 7 12.01 -10.45 -37.29
C PHE A 7 11.59 -11.54 -36.29
N PHE A 8 12.56 -12.30 -35.76
CA PHE A 8 12.30 -13.33 -34.75
C PHE A 8 11.79 -12.73 -33.42
N PHE A 9 12.36 -11.61 -32.97
CA PHE A 9 11.91 -10.90 -31.77
C PHE A 9 10.55 -10.22 -31.94
N LEU A 10 10.24 -9.69 -33.13
CA LEU A 10 8.94 -9.09 -33.42
C LEU A 10 7.82 -10.15 -33.43
N VAL A 11 8.09 -11.31 -34.02
CA VAL A 11 7.13 -12.43 -34.06
C VAL A 11 6.95 -13.05 -32.66
N PHE A 12 8.01 -13.20 -31.85
CA PHE A 12 7.87 -13.67 -30.46
C PHE A 12 7.17 -12.66 -29.55
N GLY A 13 7.37 -11.34 -29.77
CA GLY A 13 6.66 -10.28 -29.08
C GLY A 13 5.16 -10.29 -29.40
N ILE A 14 4.79 -10.48 -30.67
CA ILE A 14 3.38 -10.51 -31.09
C ILE A 14 2.70 -11.81 -30.64
N VAL A 15 3.40 -12.95 -30.70
CA VAL A 15 2.87 -14.24 -30.22
C VAL A 15 2.73 -14.27 -28.69
N SER A 16 3.61 -13.61 -27.92
CA SER A 16 3.44 -13.49 -26.45
C SER A 16 2.31 -12.55 -26.03
N LEU A 17 2.01 -11.50 -26.81
CA LEU A 17 0.85 -10.63 -26.62
C LEU A 17 -0.49 -11.35 -26.89
N ILE A 18 -0.53 -12.24 -27.88
CA ILE A 18 -1.74 -13.00 -28.26
C ILE A 18 -2.11 -14.07 -27.21
N TRP A 19 -1.16 -14.56 -26.42
CA TRP A 19 -1.41 -15.51 -25.32
C TRP A 19 -1.81 -14.86 -23.99
N TRP A 20 -1.58 -13.55 -23.80
CA TRP A 20 -1.97 -12.83 -22.58
C TRP A 20 -3.38 -12.23 -22.62
N ILE A 21 -3.91 -11.98 -23.82
CA ILE A 21 -5.24 -11.37 -24.00
C ILE A 21 -6.40 -12.31 -23.61
N PRO A 22 -6.38 -13.64 -23.87
CA PRO A 22 -7.51 -14.51 -23.51
C PRO A 22 -7.61 -14.79 -22.01
N VAL A 23 -6.48 -14.75 -21.28
CA VAL A 23 -6.46 -15.02 -19.83
C VAL A 23 -7.04 -13.83 -19.07
N GLY A 24 -6.68 -12.59 -19.42
CA GLY A 24 -7.22 -11.39 -18.76
C GLY A 24 -8.73 -11.18 -18.95
N LEU A 25 -9.28 -11.56 -20.11
CA LEU A 25 -10.70 -11.36 -20.42
C LEU A 25 -11.64 -12.33 -19.68
N PHE A 26 -11.18 -13.54 -19.34
CA PHE A 26 -11.99 -14.52 -18.60
C PHE A 26 -12.15 -14.16 -17.11
N PHE A 27 -11.17 -13.46 -16.52
CA PHE A 27 -11.20 -13.03 -15.11
C PHE A 27 -11.90 -11.67 -14.87
N LEU A 28 -12.12 -10.89 -15.93
CA LEU A 28 -12.79 -9.59 -15.83
C LEU A 28 -14.32 -9.70 -15.80
N ALA A 29 -14.92 -10.80 -16.26
CA ALA A 29 -16.37 -10.95 -16.33
C ALA A 29 -17.07 -10.91 -14.94
N PRO A 30 -16.55 -11.58 -13.88
CA PRO A 30 -17.10 -11.45 -12.52
C PRO A 30 -16.91 -10.03 -11.95
N PHE A 31 -15.79 -9.38 -12.26
CA PHE A 31 -15.45 -8.03 -11.82
C PHE A 31 -16.39 -6.98 -12.43
N PHE A 32 -16.66 -7.06 -13.74
CA PHE A 32 -17.63 -6.19 -14.41
C PHE A 32 -19.07 -6.42 -13.92
N LEU A 33 -19.42 -7.67 -13.57
CA LEU A 33 -20.74 -8.00 -13.00
C LEU A 33 -20.91 -7.38 -11.60
N ALA A 34 -19.93 -7.52 -10.72
CA ALA A 34 -19.93 -6.90 -9.39
C ALA A 34 -20.01 -5.36 -9.47
N ARG A 35 -19.25 -4.76 -10.38
CA ARG A 35 -19.25 -3.31 -10.62
C ARG A 35 -20.58 -2.79 -11.19
N LYS A 36 -21.24 -3.57 -12.05
CA LYS A 36 -22.56 -3.25 -12.61
C LYS A 36 -23.66 -3.33 -11.54
N VAL A 37 -23.53 -4.25 -10.58
CA VAL A 37 -24.41 -4.37 -9.41
C VAL A 37 -24.21 -3.20 -8.44
N LYS A 38 -22.96 -2.83 -8.10
CA LYS A 38 -22.61 -1.68 -7.24
C LYS A 38 -23.19 -0.36 -7.78
N ARG A 39 -22.96 -0.05 -9.07
CA ARG A 39 -23.49 1.18 -9.71
C ARG A 39 -25.01 1.24 -9.78
N ARG A 40 -25.68 0.09 -9.92
CA ARG A 40 -27.15 0.03 -9.85
C ARG A 40 -27.66 0.26 -8.44
N ALA A 41 -26.99 -0.29 -7.44
CA ALA A 41 -27.33 -0.08 -6.03
C ALA A 41 -27.16 1.39 -5.61
N GLU A 42 -26.08 2.05 -6.04
CA GLU A 42 -25.81 3.47 -5.79
C GLU A 42 -26.87 4.39 -6.43
N LYS A 43 -27.27 4.11 -7.69
CA LYS A 43 -28.35 4.86 -8.38
C LYS A 43 -29.73 4.67 -7.74
N ILE A 44 -29.98 3.53 -7.10
CA ILE A 44 -31.22 3.27 -6.36
C ILE A 44 -31.16 3.96 -4.99
N ALA A 45 -29.98 4.06 -4.37
CA ALA A 45 -29.77 4.69 -3.07
C ALA A 45 -30.00 6.22 -3.10
N THR A 46 -29.68 6.90 -4.20
CA THR A 46 -29.92 8.36 -4.34
C THR A 46 -31.40 8.75 -4.43
N LYS A 47 -32.31 7.78 -4.59
CA LYS A 47 -33.73 8.03 -4.90
C LYS A 47 -34.70 7.79 -3.74
N ILE A 48 -34.23 7.40 -2.55
CA ILE A 48 -35.11 6.97 -1.44
C ILE A 48 -34.75 7.71 -0.15
N GLU A 49 -34.95 9.03 -0.16
CA GLU A 49 -35.18 9.83 1.04
C GLU A 49 -36.69 9.93 1.23
N ILE A 50 -37.29 9.12 2.12
CA ILE A 50 -38.22 9.50 3.21
C ILE A 50 -38.88 8.18 3.67
N ILE A 51 -39.47 8.13 4.87
CA ILE A 51 -40.23 7.03 5.52
C ILE A 51 -39.39 6.10 6.42
N SER A 52 -39.53 6.36 7.72
CA SER A 52 -38.79 5.86 8.89
C SER A 52 -39.20 4.45 9.38
N GLU A 53 -38.36 3.90 10.26
CA GLU A 53 -38.43 2.64 11.02
C GLU A 53 -38.36 1.29 10.28
N ARG A 54 -39.06 1.05 9.17
CA ARG A 54 -38.76 -0.13 8.30
C ARG A 54 -37.39 0.00 7.62
N LYS A 55 -36.91 1.24 7.46
CA LYS A 55 -35.56 1.58 6.99
C LYS A 55 -34.46 1.09 7.92
N LEU A 56 -34.64 1.01 9.23
CA LEU A 56 -33.54 0.66 10.14
C LEU A 56 -33.14 -0.82 10.02
N ARG A 57 -34.12 -1.73 9.84
CA ARG A 57 -33.86 -3.16 9.58
C ARG A 57 -33.27 -3.39 8.19
N LYS A 58 -33.77 -2.67 7.16
CA LYS A 58 -33.18 -2.69 5.81
C LYS A 58 -31.79 -2.06 5.76
N PHE A 59 -31.52 -1.03 6.57
CA PHE A 59 -30.22 -0.38 6.71
C PHE A 59 -29.22 -1.31 7.40
N LYS A 60 -29.60 -2.00 8.49
CA LYS A 60 -28.75 -3.04 9.08
C LYS A 60 -28.47 -4.20 8.12
N ALA A 61 -29.49 -4.65 7.37
CA ALA A 61 -29.30 -5.66 6.32
C ALA A 61 -28.41 -5.16 5.18
N PHE A 62 -28.52 -3.88 4.83
CA PHE A 62 -27.70 -3.22 3.81
C PHE A 62 -26.25 -3.05 4.27
N GLN A 63 -26.01 -2.60 5.51
CA GLN A 63 -24.68 -2.54 6.13
C GLN A 63 -24.05 -3.93 6.17
N LYS A 64 -24.81 -4.95 6.60
CA LYS A 64 -24.37 -6.34 6.57
C LYS A 64 -24.04 -6.82 5.15
N MET A 65 -24.82 -6.42 4.14
CA MET A 65 -24.55 -6.73 2.73
C MET A 65 -23.28 -6.03 2.22
N LEU A 66 -23.06 -4.76 2.59
CA LEU A 66 -21.82 -4.03 2.28
C LEU A 66 -20.62 -4.69 2.95
N GLU A 67 -20.72 -5.07 4.22
CA GLU A 67 -19.67 -5.82 4.93
C GLU A 67 -19.37 -7.17 4.27
N LEU A 68 -20.41 -7.92 3.87
CA LEU A 68 -20.25 -9.19 3.14
C LEU A 68 -19.60 -8.98 1.77
N GLY A 69 -19.95 -7.91 1.06
CA GLY A 69 -19.31 -7.50 -0.18
C GLY A 69 -17.83 -7.20 0.02
N LYS A 70 -17.49 -6.32 0.98
CA LYS A 70 -16.12 -6.01 1.39
C LYS A 70 -15.36 -7.27 1.84
N ARG A 71 -16.02 -8.22 2.51
CA ARG A 71 -15.41 -9.48 2.95
C ARG A 71 -15.11 -10.43 1.78
N ALA A 72 -16.01 -10.52 0.80
CA ALA A 72 -15.82 -11.32 -0.41
C ALA A 72 -14.70 -10.75 -1.27
N GLU A 73 -14.66 -9.42 -1.42
CA GLU A 73 -13.60 -8.69 -2.10
C GLU A 73 -12.23 -8.90 -1.43
N ARG A 74 -12.16 -8.75 -0.09
CA ARG A 74 -10.94 -9.05 0.69
C ARG A 74 -10.44 -10.47 0.47
N LYS A 75 -11.33 -11.47 0.49
CA LYS A 75 -10.96 -12.87 0.18
C LYS A 75 -10.41 -13.01 -1.24
N SER A 76 -11.02 -12.34 -2.23
CA SER A 76 -10.56 -12.36 -3.61
C SER A 76 -9.18 -11.72 -3.76
N LYS A 77 -8.94 -10.57 -3.10
CA LYS A 77 -7.65 -9.86 -3.11
C LYS A 77 -6.55 -10.67 -2.43
N ARG A 78 -6.84 -11.28 -1.27
CA ARG A 78 -5.93 -12.25 -0.61
C ARG A 78 -5.59 -13.44 -1.51
N PHE A 79 -6.59 -14.01 -2.19
CA PHE A 79 -6.39 -15.14 -3.09
C PHE A 79 -5.55 -14.74 -4.32
N TYR A 80 -5.85 -13.61 -4.96
CA TYR A 80 -5.06 -13.10 -6.07
C TYR A 80 -3.61 -12.81 -5.65
N ASN A 81 -3.42 -12.14 -4.51
CA ASN A 81 -2.09 -11.88 -3.95
C ASN A 81 -1.34 -13.19 -3.66
N SER A 82 -2.03 -14.26 -3.25
CA SER A 82 -1.39 -15.57 -3.02
C SER A 82 -0.84 -16.20 -4.31
N LEU A 83 -1.49 -15.99 -5.45
CA LEU A 83 -1.09 -16.53 -6.75
C LEU A 83 0.04 -15.72 -7.40
N THR A 84 -0.01 -14.38 -7.30
CA THR A 84 0.98 -13.48 -7.89
C THR A 84 2.15 -13.19 -6.95
N ASN A 85 2.07 -13.67 -5.71
CA ASN A 85 2.98 -13.33 -4.62
C ASN A 85 4.43 -13.49 -5.01
N ARG A 86 4.83 -14.67 -5.48
CA ARG A 86 6.25 -15.01 -5.64
C ARG A 86 6.97 -14.09 -6.63
N ALA A 87 6.28 -13.65 -7.69
CA ALA A 87 6.83 -12.69 -8.63
C ALA A 87 6.91 -11.29 -8.02
N TYR A 88 5.83 -10.85 -7.36
CA TYR A 88 5.79 -9.55 -6.67
C TYR A 88 6.85 -9.43 -5.56
N GLN A 89 6.98 -10.45 -4.71
CA GLN A 89 7.98 -10.52 -3.63
C GLN A 89 9.41 -10.37 -4.18
N LYS A 90 9.71 -10.93 -5.36
CA LYS A 90 11.01 -10.72 -6.03
C LYS A 90 11.20 -9.27 -6.51
N THR A 91 10.15 -8.63 -7.01
CA THR A 91 10.20 -7.23 -7.50
C THR A 91 10.25 -6.17 -6.40
N VAL A 92 9.99 -6.53 -5.15
CA VAL A 92 10.14 -5.61 -4.01
C VAL A 92 11.26 -6.02 -3.07
N TRP A 93 12.03 -7.06 -3.43
CA TRP A 93 13.03 -7.66 -2.57
C TRP A 93 14.10 -6.65 -2.14
N TRP A 94 14.70 -5.92 -3.10
CA TRP A 94 15.75 -4.95 -2.82
C TRP A 94 15.27 -3.83 -1.88
N GLN A 95 14.06 -3.32 -2.08
CA GLN A 95 13.46 -2.26 -1.25
C GLN A 95 13.36 -2.71 0.20
N ARG A 96 12.96 -3.97 0.43
CA ARG A 96 12.91 -4.51 1.78
C ARG A 96 14.27 -4.71 2.38
N MET A 97 15.27 -5.09 1.59
CA MET A 97 16.63 -5.22 2.09
C MET A 97 17.19 -3.88 2.59
N GLU A 98 16.86 -2.76 1.94
CA GLU A 98 17.22 -1.42 2.43
C GLU A 98 16.60 -1.13 3.80
N ILE A 99 15.30 -1.41 3.96
CA ILE A 99 14.61 -1.25 5.26
C ILE A 99 15.25 -2.18 6.30
N ILE A 100 15.48 -3.45 5.94
CA ILE A 100 16.10 -4.44 6.83
C ILE A 100 17.48 -3.95 7.25
N GLU A 101 18.31 -3.42 6.34
CA GLU A 101 19.65 -2.92 6.66
C GLU A 101 19.62 -1.81 7.71
N ALA A 102 18.67 -0.89 7.60
CA ALA A 102 18.46 0.21 8.55
C ALA A 102 17.94 -0.24 9.93
N VAL A 103 17.38 -1.44 10.06
CA VAL A 103 16.87 -1.94 11.34
C VAL A 103 17.99 -2.62 12.16
N PRO A 104 18.20 -2.21 13.44
CA PRO A 104 19.14 -2.87 14.33
C PRO A 104 18.77 -4.33 14.63
N HIS A 105 19.77 -5.14 14.94
CA HIS A 105 19.53 -6.51 15.43
C HIS A 105 18.75 -6.49 16.75
N GLU A 106 17.86 -7.48 16.92
CA GLU A 106 17.04 -7.70 18.13
C GLU A 106 16.09 -6.55 18.52
N ALA A 107 15.94 -5.56 17.64
CA ALA A 107 15.07 -4.43 17.84
C ALA A 107 13.61 -4.86 18.02
N LYS A 108 12.87 -4.13 18.86
CA LYS A 108 11.42 -4.21 18.94
C LYS A 108 10.81 -3.28 17.90
N VAL A 109 10.18 -3.86 16.89
CA VAL A 109 9.74 -3.15 15.69
C VAL A 109 8.22 -3.12 15.59
N LEU A 110 7.67 -1.95 15.23
CA LEU A 110 6.28 -1.82 14.77
C LEU A 110 6.27 -1.62 13.25
N ASP A 111 5.59 -2.51 12.53
CA ASP A 111 5.34 -2.41 11.09
C ASP A 111 3.90 -1.90 10.87
N ILE A 112 3.75 -0.61 10.56
CA ILE A 112 2.46 0.03 10.29
C ILE A 112 2.12 -0.16 8.82
N GLY A 113 0.89 -0.56 8.51
CA GLY A 113 0.49 -0.89 7.14
C GLY A 113 1.19 -2.14 6.61
N CYS A 114 1.32 -3.15 7.48
CA CYS A 114 2.14 -4.35 7.22
C CYS A 114 1.69 -5.19 6.00
N GLY A 115 0.49 -4.97 5.47
CA GLY A 115 -0.04 -5.62 4.28
C GLY A 115 0.02 -7.14 4.37
N ASN A 116 0.88 -7.76 3.56
CA ASN A 116 1.01 -9.23 3.52
C ASN A 116 1.95 -9.83 4.58
N GLY A 117 2.60 -9.00 5.42
CA GLY A 117 3.42 -9.45 6.55
C GLY A 117 4.82 -9.97 6.18
N TYR A 118 5.24 -9.90 4.91
CA TYR A 118 6.53 -10.44 4.50
C TYR A 118 7.73 -9.60 4.93
N LEU A 119 7.59 -8.27 5.06
CA LEU A 119 8.65 -7.42 5.61
C LEU A 119 8.95 -7.83 7.06
N ALA A 120 7.90 -7.95 7.87
CA ALA A 120 8.00 -8.45 9.23
C ALA A 120 8.69 -9.82 9.32
N LYS A 121 8.32 -10.76 8.44
CA LYS A 121 8.98 -12.08 8.37
C LYS A 121 10.48 -11.96 8.10
N LEU A 122 10.88 -11.15 7.13
CA LEU A 122 12.29 -10.96 6.81
C LEU A 122 13.05 -10.28 7.95
N LEU A 123 12.43 -9.34 8.67
CA LEU A 123 13.04 -8.71 9.85
C LEU A 123 13.28 -9.72 10.98
N VAL A 124 12.34 -10.62 11.23
CA VAL A 124 12.54 -11.72 12.19
C VAL A 124 13.71 -12.61 11.74
N GLU A 125 13.71 -13.06 10.49
CA GLU A 125 14.70 -14.00 9.95
C GLU A 125 16.12 -13.40 9.87
N ASN A 126 16.25 -12.14 9.45
CA ASN A 126 17.57 -11.53 9.17
C ASN A 126 18.13 -10.72 10.34
N LYS A 127 17.26 -10.19 11.22
CA LYS A 127 17.66 -9.30 12.32
C LYS A 127 17.35 -9.86 13.69
N ASN A 128 16.70 -11.02 13.81
CA ASN A 128 16.17 -11.51 15.08
C ASN A 128 15.26 -10.48 15.76
N ALA A 129 14.58 -9.64 14.97
CA ALA A 129 13.74 -8.56 15.48
C ALA A 129 12.43 -9.10 16.07
N ARG A 130 11.88 -8.39 17.06
CA ARG A 130 10.54 -8.67 17.61
C ARG A 130 9.54 -7.75 16.94
N VAL A 131 8.85 -8.26 15.92
CA VAL A 131 7.99 -7.44 15.07
C VAL A 131 6.52 -7.54 15.48
N THR A 132 5.87 -6.39 15.62
CA THR A 132 4.42 -6.26 15.75
C THR A 132 3.87 -5.63 14.47
N CYS A 133 2.82 -6.23 13.91
CA CYS A 133 2.21 -5.79 12.65
C CYS A 133 0.86 -5.11 12.92
N VAL A 134 0.64 -3.93 12.37
CA VAL A 134 -0.69 -3.28 12.35
C VAL A 134 -1.11 -2.92 10.94
N ASP A 135 -2.42 -2.97 10.68
CA ASP A 135 -3.01 -2.57 9.41
C ASP A 135 -4.51 -2.23 9.59
N ILE A 136 -5.09 -1.43 8.71
CA ILE A 136 -6.54 -1.16 8.68
C ILE A 136 -7.32 -2.38 8.17
N ASP A 137 -6.66 -3.25 7.42
CA ASP A 137 -7.21 -4.49 6.89
C ASP A 137 -6.21 -5.64 7.01
N ASP A 138 -6.73 -6.84 7.28
CA ASP A 138 -5.90 -8.03 7.35
C ASP A 138 -5.69 -8.60 5.92
N PHE A 139 -4.50 -8.40 5.36
CA PHE A 139 -4.03 -9.04 4.13
C PHE A 139 -2.91 -10.05 4.37
N ASN A 140 -2.69 -10.41 5.63
CA ASN A 140 -1.52 -11.14 6.06
C ASN A 140 -1.46 -12.55 5.45
N GLN A 141 -0.26 -12.99 5.08
CA GLN A 141 0.03 -14.28 4.48
C GLN A 141 1.20 -15.01 5.17
N THR A 142 1.64 -14.51 6.32
CA THR A 142 2.70 -15.08 7.16
C THR A 142 2.14 -15.52 8.51
N GLU A 143 3.01 -16.10 9.32
CA GLU A 143 2.76 -16.57 10.67
C GLU A 143 2.72 -15.45 11.74
N ILE A 144 3.09 -14.22 11.37
CA ILE A 144 3.13 -13.07 12.29
C ILE A 144 1.74 -12.42 12.26
N PRO A 145 0.96 -12.39 13.35
CA PRO A 145 -0.41 -11.89 13.32
C PRO A 145 -0.46 -10.37 13.11
N THR A 146 -1.46 -9.90 12.34
CA THR A 146 -1.78 -8.47 12.18
C THR A 146 -2.81 -8.03 13.21
N ILE A 147 -2.53 -6.94 13.91
CA ILE A 147 -3.48 -6.23 14.78
C ILE A 147 -4.22 -5.19 13.93
N LEU A 148 -5.54 -5.23 13.93
CA LEU A 148 -6.34 -4.22 13.24
C LEU A 148 -6.42 -2.93 14.05
N PHE A 149 -6.29 -1.78 13.38
CA PHE A 149 -6.46 -0.44 13.96
C PHE A 149 -7.30 0.47 13.04
N ASP A 150 -7.56 1.70 13.46
CA ASP A 150 -8.46 2.63 12.77
C ASP A 150 -7.77 3.52 11.72
N GLY A 151 -6.46 3.36 11.51
CA GLY A 151 -5.67 4.15 10.57
C GLY A 151 -4.95 5.34 11.20
N VAL A 152 -5.24 5.66 12.46
CA VAL A 152 -4.62 6.77 13.18
C VAL A 152 -4.16 6.33 14.58
N ASN A 153 -5.08 5.88 15.42
CA ASN A 153 -4.85 5.61 16.84
C ASN A 153 -4.20 4.24 17.04
N LEU A 154 -2.96 4.23 17.51
CA LEU A 154 -2.20 3.00 17.76
C LEU A 154 -2.46 2.49 19.18
N PRO A 155 -2.85 1.21 19.36
CA PRO A 155 -3.22 0.65 20.67
C PRO A 155 -2.00 0.27 21.53
N PHE A 156 -0.98 1.13 21.57
CA PHE A 156 0.29 0.90 22.27
C PHE A 156 0.67 2.08 23.18
N PRO A 157 1.40 1.83 24.27
CA PRO A 157 1.88 2.89 25.15
C PRO A 157 2.97 3.74 24.46
N ASN A 158 3.28 4.88 25.07
CA ASN A 158 4.35 5.75 24.59
C ASN A 158 5.70 5.03 24.63
N LYS A 159 6.57 5.28 23.63
CA LYS A 159 7.96 4.80 23.59
C LYS A 159 8.10 3.27 23.74
N GLU A 160 7.15 2.52 23.19
CA GLU A 160 7.07 1.06 23.27
C GLU A 160 8.02 0.34 22.31
N PHE A 161 8.32 0.96 21.16
CA PHE A 161 9.09 0.35 20.06
C PHE A 161 10.43 1.05 19.84
N ASP A 162 11.48 0.27 19.57
CA ASP A 162 12.81 0.76 19.17
C ASP A 162 12.75 1.42 17.80
N VAL A 163 12.02 0.78 16.87
CA VAL A 163 11.87 1.24 15.50
C VAL A 163 10.41 1.14 15.09
N VAL A 164 9.91 2.18 14.41
CA VAL A 164 8.60 2.18 13.75
C VAL A 164 8.80 2.29 12.25
N ILE A 165 8.13 1.46 11.46
CA ILE A 165 8.26 1.42 10.01
C ILE A 165 6.92 1.81 9.37
N LEU A 166 6.99 2.69 8.38
CA LEU A 166 5.89 3.01 7.46
C LEU A 166 6.41 2.83 6.03
N SER A 167 6.12 1.67 5.42
CA SER A 167 6.52 1.37 4.05
C SER A 167 5.30 1.43 3.13
N TYR A 168 5.24 2.46 2.27
CA TYR A 168 4.14 2.70 1.34
C TYR A 168 2.78 2.88 2.02
N VAL A 169 2.76 3.64 3.12
CA VAL A 169 1.60 3.82 4.00
C VAL A 169 1.06 5.24 3.92
N LEU A 170 1.93 6.23 4.01
CA LEU A 170 1.53 7.62 4.15
C LEU A 170 0.84 8.12 2.90
N HIS A 171 1.24 7.66 1.71
CA HIS A 171 0.52 7.99 0.47
C HIS A 171 -0.92 7.47 0.45
N HIS A 172 -1.32 6.55 1.35
CA HIS A 172 -2.67 6.00 1.43
C HIS A 172 -3.50 6.67 2.54
N SER A 173 -2.86 7.44 3.43
CA SER A 173 -3.52 8.04 4.59
C SER A 173 -4.04 9.43 4.28
N GLU A 174 -5.31 9.69 4.61
CA GLU A 174 -5.86 11.05 4.60
C GLU A 174 -5.44 11.86 5.85
N PHE A 175 -4.94 11.18 6.88
CA PHE A 175 -4.57 11.73 8.19
C PHE A 175 -3.07 11.55 8.46
N GLN A 176 -2.23 11.87 7.48
CA GLN A 176 -0.77 11.63 7.54
C GLN A 176 -0.12 12.23 8.79
N GLY A 177 -0.46 13.46 9.15
CA GLY A 177 0.09 14.12 10.34
C GLY A 177 -0.31 13.42 11.64
N GLU A 178 -1.58 13.08 11.80
CA GLU A 178 -2.06 12.37 13.00
C GLU A 178 -1.40 10.99 13.14
N LEU A 179 -1.29 10.25 12.03
CA LEU A 179 -0.61 8.95 12.01
C LEU A 179 0.89 9.09 12.31
N LEU A 180 1.57 10.11 11.78
CA LEU A 180 2.97 10.40 12.10
C LEU A 180 3.16 10.77 13.57
N SER A 181 2.23 11.54 14.14
CA SER A 181 2.23 11.89 15.56
C SER A 181 2.08 10.65 16.44
N GLU A 182 1.16 9.74 16.09
CA GLU A 182 0.99 8.46 16.79
C GLU A 182 2.22 7.54 16.63
N ALA A 183 2.78 7.46 15.43
CA ALA A 183 4.03 6.73 15.18
C ALA A 183 5.18 7.28 16.04
N ALA A 184 5.33 8.60 16.13
CA ALA A 184 6.31 9.26 16.98
C ALA A 184 6.06 9.00 18.47
N ARG A 185 4.80 9.02 18.91
CA ARG A 185 4.41 8.76 20.30
C ARG A 185 4.84 7.37 20.76
N VAL A 186 4.60 6.34 19.95
CA VAL A 186 4.92 4.94 20.29
C VAL A 186 6.39 4.59 20.03
N CYS A 187 7.10 5.38 19.23
CA CYS A 187 8.52 5.18 18.96
C CYS A 187 9.40 5.79 20.05
N ARG A 188 10.44 5.06 20.46
CA ARG A 188 11.50 5.59 21.36
C ARG A 188 12.81 5.87 20.65
N GLY A 189 13.01 5.30 19.47
CA GLY A 189 14.22 5.41 18.67
C GLY A 189 13.94 6.06 17.32
N GLU A 190 13.94 5.26 16.27
CA GLU A 190 13.92 5.72 14.88
C GLU A 190 12.61 5.37 14.17
N ILE A 191 12.14 6.27 13.30
CA ILE A 191 11.02 6.02 12.41
C ILE A 191 11.58 5.88 11.00
N ILE A 192 11.39 4.73 10.38
CA ILE A 192 11.81 4.46 9.01
C ILE A 192 10.59 4.61 8.10
N ILE A 193 10.68 5.53 7.15
CA ILE A 193 9.63 5.79 6.15
C ILE A 193 10.19 5.43 4.78
N TYR A 194 9.44 4.62 4.03
CA TYR A 194 9.78 4.25 2.66
C TYR A 194 8.61 4.60 1.75
N GLU A 195 8.79 5.57 0.85
CA GLU A 195 7.72 6.12 0.02
C GLU A 195 8.16 6.33 -1.43
N ASP A 196 7.18 6.39 -2.33
CA ASP A 196 7.39 6.85 -3.70
C ASP A 196 7.33 8.40 -3.70
N GLU A 197 8.37 9.02 -4.25
CA GLU A 197 8.55 10.46 -4.36
C GLU A 197 8.33 10.89 -5.82
N THR A 198 7.47 11.90 -6.02
CA THR A 198 7.28 12.52 -7.35
C THR A 198 8.46 13.41 -7.70
N ILE A 199 8.88 13.39 -8.97
CA ILE A 199 9.92 14.29 -9.47
C ILE A 199 9.30 15.66 -9.78
N VAL A 200 9.99 16.73 -9.39
CA VAL A 200 9.62 18.10 -9.73
C VAL A 200 9.93 18.35 -11.21
N GLY A 201 8.89 18.63 -12.02
CA GLY A 201 9.00 19.09 -13.40
C GLY A 201 8.25 18.23 -14.43
N GLY A 202 7.03 18.65 -14.80
CA GLY A 202 6.28 18.11 -15.96
C GLY A 202 5.63 16.72 -15.79
N GLU A 203 5.96 16.00 -14.73
CA GLU A 203 5.48 14.63 -14.49
C GLU A 203 4.22 14.55 -13.63
N GLU A 204 3.69 15.67 -13.13
CA GLU A 204 2.42 15.74 -12.37
C GLU A 204 1.25 15.10 -13.13
N LEU A 205 1.22 15.26 -14.46
CA LEU A 205 0.19 14.66 -15.31
C LEU A 205 0.33 13.13 -15.37
N PHE A 206 1.57 12.62 -15.34
CA PHE A 206 1.87 11.19 -15.36
C PHE A 206 1.69 10.56 -13.98
N ALA A 207 2.13 11.22 -12.91
CA ALA A 207 1.81 10.86 -11.54
C ALA A 207 0.30 10.83 -11.35
N ALA A 208 -0.43 11.86 -11.78
CA ALA A 208 -1.89 11.88 -11.72
C ALA A 208 -2.54 10.77 -12.59
N ALA A 209 -1.98 10.44 -13.74
CA ALA A 209 -2.45 9.32 -14.56
C ALA A 209 -2.16 7.96 -13.89
N HIS A 210 -0.98 7.78 -13.31
CA HIS A 210 -0.57 6.61 -12.55
C HIS A 210 -1.42 6.44 -11.28
N THR A 211 -1.64 7.50 -10.52
CA THR A 211 -2.59 7.57 -9.40
C THR A 211 -3.98 7.14 -9.87
N LYS A 212 -4.47 7.67 -10.99
CA LYS A 212 -5.78 7.27 -11.54
C LYS A 212 -5.81 5.81 -11.97
N ILE A 213 -4.74 5.30 -12.57
CA ILE A 213 -4.61 3.90 -13.00
C ILE A 213 -4.55 2.97 -11.79
N TRP A 214 -3.75 3.27 -10.78
CA TRP A 214 -3.67 2.48 -9.55
C TRP A 214 -4.92 2.59 -8.71
N ASN A 215 -5.53 3.76 -8.56
CA ASN A 215 -6.84 3.89 -7.93
C ASN A 215 -7.91 3.09 -8.70
N PHE A 216 -7.81 3.02 -10.02
CA PHE A 216 -8.70 2.24 -10.87
C PHE A 216 -8.45 0.72 -10.83
N ILE A 217 -7.19 0.28 -10.69
CA ILE A 217 -6.77 -1.13 -10.66
C ILE A 217 -6.89 -1.71 -9.24
N ALA A 218 -6.53 -0.94 -8.22
CA ALA A 218 -6.45 -1.40 -6.83
C ALA A 218 -7.76 -1.23 -6.04
N ASP A 219 -8.77 -0.54 -6.62
CA ASP A 219 -10.09 -0.20 -6.04
C ASP A 219 -9.98 0.22 -4.56
N GLN A 220 -8.92 0.97 -4.22
CA GLN A 220 -8.68 1.46 -2.87
C GLN A 220 -9.62 2.65 -2.64
N GLU A 221 -10.48 2.61 -1.62
CA GLU A 221 -11.45 3.67 -1.29
C GLU A 221 -10.78 4.98 -0.76
N GLY A 222 -9.45 5.15 -0.88
CA GLY A 222 -8.69 6.30 -0.38
C GLY A 222 -8.01 7.11 -1.48
N LYS A 223 -7.84 8.42 -1.25
CA LYS A 223 -7.01 9.27 -2.11
C LYS A 223 -5.55 8.88 -1.93
N VAL A 224 -4.90 8.41 -3.00
CA VAL A 224 -3.45 8.28 -3.01
C VAL A 224 -2.81 9.65 -3.19
N THR A 225 -2.03 10.09 -2.22
CA THR A 225 -1.31 11.37 -2.22
C THR A 225 0.18 11.15 -2.42
N TYR A 226 0.77 11.82 -3.40
CA TYR A 226 2.21 11.82 -3.60
C TYR A 226 2.74 13.22 -3.33
N HIS A 227 3.87 13.30 -2.62
CA HIS A 227 4.48 14.55 -2.23
C HIS A 227 5.87 14.71 -2.87
N PRO A 228 6.22 15.92 -3.34
CA PRO A 228 7.59 16.24 -3.71
C PRO A 228 8.49 16.27 -2.45
N PRO A 229 9.82 16.21 -2.63
CA PRO A 229 10.78 16.19 -1.54
C PRO A 229 10.65 17.32 -0.53
N THR A 230 10.22 18.51 -0.97
CA THR A 230 10.06 19.68 -0.11
C THR A 230 8.88 19.53 0.85
N GLU A 231 7.78 18.96 0.36
CA GLU A 231 6.55 18.81 1.14
C GLU A 231 6.69 17.68 2.16
N TRP A 232 7.37 16.57 1.83
CA TRP A 232 7.71 15.54 2.83
C TRP A 232 8.50 16.11 4.02
N ARG A 233 9.50 16.95 3.75
CA ARG A 233 10.29 17.61 4.80
C ARG A 233 9.42 18.54 5.66
N GLU A 234 8.48 19.26 5.04
CA GLU A 234 7.55 20.12 5.75
C GLU A 234 6.62 19.30 6.66
N ILE A 235 6.01 18.24 6.13
CA ILE A 235 5.15 17.32 6.88
C ILE A 235 5.90 16.75 8.09
N PHE A 236 7.13 16.27 7.91
CA PHE A 236 7.93 15.74 9.03
C PHE A 236 8.24 16.83 10.06
N SER A 237 8.64 18.02 9.62
CA SER A 237 8.96 19.13 10.52
C SER A 237 7.74 19.58 11.34
N GLN A 238 6.56 19.66 10.73
CA GLN A 238 5.29 19.99 11.39
C GLN A 238 4.90 18.95 12.46
N ASN A 239 5.35 17.70 12.32
CA ASN A 239 5.12 16.61 13.27
C ASN A 239 6.25 16.44 14.30
N ASN A 240 7.09 17.47 14.47
CA ASN A 240 8.23 17.45 15.39
C ASN A 240 9.23 16.32 15.10
N LEU A 241 9.36 15.93 13.83
CA LEU A 241 10.32 14.94 13.37
C LEU A 241 11.49 15.63 12.64
N GLU A 242 12.70 15.14 12.89
CA GLU A 242 13.91 15.50 12.16
C GLU A 242 14.39 14.33 11.31
N ILE A 243 14.89 14.65 10.10
CA ILE A 243 15.51 13.66 9.23
C ILE A 243 16.96 13.48 9.67
N VAL A 244 17.30 12.27 10.08
CA VAL A 244 18.67 11.88 10.44
C VAL A 244 19.42 11.33 9.22
N GLU A 245 18.70 10.58 8.38
CA GLU A 245 19.22 10.04 7.14
C GLU A 245 18.14 10.11 6.05
N GLU A 246 18.54 10.45 4.83
CA GLU A 246 17.71 10.30 3.65
C GLU A 246 18.52 9.71 2.50
N LYS A 247 17.94 8.74 1.81
CA LYS A 247 18.53 8.13 0.61
C LYS A 247 17.47 8.04 -0.49
N ARG A 248 17.90 8.29 -1.73
CA ARG A 248 17.02 8.26 -2.91
C ARG A 248 17.62 7.36 -3.97
N GLU A 249 16.80 6.48 -4.51
CA GLU A 249 17.21 5.57 -5.59
C GLU A 249 16.20 5.56 -6.72
N TRP A 250 16.70 5.27 -7.92
CA TRP A 250 15.87 4.93 -9.06
C TRP A 250 15.49 3.46 -8.95
N GLY A 251 14.19 3.16 -8.83
CA GLY A 251 13.74 1.77 -8.76
C GLY A 251 14.11 1.02 -10.03
N ILE A 252 14.66 -0.20 -9.93
CA ILE A 252 15.14 -0.99 -11.08
C ILE A 252 14.01 -1.34 -12.10
N GLY A 253 12.74 -1.13 -11.74
CA GLY A 253 11.58 -1.20 -12.64
C GLY A 253 11.14 0.13 -13.28
N SER A 254 11.87 1.24 -13.06
CA SER A 254 11.44 2.62 -13.35
C SER A 254 11.59 3.07 -14.80
N LEU A 255 12.01 2.20 -15.72
CA LEU A 255 12.09 2.56 -17.15
C LEU A 255 10.72 2.97 -17.74
N ALA A 256 9.61 2.60 -17.08
CA ALA A 256 8.26 2.96 -17.48
C ALA A 256 7.56 4.00 -16.58
N ILE A 257 8.09 4.31 -15.38
CA ILE A 257 7.46 5.17 -14.38
C ILE A 257 8.55 6.00 -13.67
N PRO A 258 8.57 7.33 -13.81
CA PRO A 258 9.60 8.19 -13.22
C PRO A 258 9.28 8.51 -11.75
N LEU A 259 9.09 7.48 -10.91
CA LEU A 259 9.01 7.66 -9.46
C LEU A 259 10.38 7.35 -8.86
N LYS A 260 10.91 8.30 -8.08
CA LYS A 260 12.06 8.03 -7.22
C LYS A 260 11.56 7.38 -5.95
N LYS A 261 12.34 6.44 -5.42
CA LYS A 261 12.06 5.86 -4.11
C LYS A 261 12.89 6.62 -3.10
N ALA A 262 12.25 7.01 -2.00
CA ALA A 262 12.91 7.69 -0.90
C ALA A 262 12.75 6.86 0.37
N ILE A 263 13.88 6.65 1.04
CA ILE A 263 13.91 6.16 2.41
C ILE A 263 14.35 7.31 3.31
N PHE A 264 13.58 7.51 4.39
CA PHE A 264 13.85 8.50 5.43
C PHE A 264 14.00 7.78 6.77
N VAL A 265 15.06 8.10 7.51
CA VAL A 265 15.21 7.73 8.91
C VAL A 265 15.01 8.98 9.75
N LEU A 266 13.98 8.97 10.58
CA LEU A 266 13.54 10.12 11.37
C LEU A 266 13.72 9.89 12.87
N LYS A 267 13.89 10.98 13.62
CA LYS A 267 13.81 11.02 15.09
C LYS A 267 12.87 12.11 15.54
N THR A 268 12.32 11.97 16.75
CA THR A 268 11.56 13.06 17.38
C THR A 268 12.55 14.13 17.85
N LYS A 269 12.30 15.39 17.51
CA LYS A 269 13.10 16.53 17.98
C LYS A 269 12.99 16.64 19.50
N ASN A 270 14.13 16.74 20.16
CA ASN A 270 14.24 16.95 21.61
C ASN A 270 13.80 18.35 22.03
#